data_AF-A0A1V5XP97-F1
#
_entry.id   AF-A0A1V5XP97-F1
#
_cell.length_a   1.000
_cell.length_b   1.000
_cell.length_c   1.000
_cell.angle_alpha   90.00
_cell.angle_beta   90.00
_cell.angle_gamma   90.00
#
_symmetry.space_group_name_H-M   'P 1'
#
loop_
_entity.id
_entity.type
_entity.pdbx_description
1 polymer ?
#
loop_
_entity_poly.entity_id
_entity_poly.type
_entity_poly.pdbx_seq_one_letter_code
_entity_poly.pdbx_strand_id
1 'polypeptide(L)'
;MSVLPGYFYNCIIVGAIQVLAPQAGLTNMAMPGFTQVFYVSDYFTEKQLDTIAGGGTFIIMQNNKWTVPYCRHQLTTDMSMLEKRELSCVKDLDYIAKMGRETLRPYIGRFLVNEVTMTTLYSVANAFLQKCKDDGLANPNSNLIKIYVDPNSRDTVIICLEIELPVPLNKIKLFIYV
;
A
#
# COMPACT_ATOMS: atom_id res chain seq x y z
N MET A 1 -32.65 4.99 14.59
CA MET A 1 -31.30 4.83 14.00
C MET A 1 -31.26 3.44 13.39
N SER A 2 -31.00 3.32 12.09
CA SER A 2 -30.91 2.01 11.43
C SER A 2 -29.53 1.39 11.68
N VAL A 3 -29.48 0.09 11.93
CA VAL A 3 -28.23 -0.67 11.97
C VAL A 3 -27.79 -0.91 10.53
N LEU A 4 -26.56 -0.54 10.20
CA LEU A 4 -25.97 -0.75 8.89
C LEU A 4 -25.01 -1.94 8.92
N PRO A 5 -24.95 -2.76 7.87
CA PRO A 5 -23.92 -3.77 7.70
C PRO A 5 -22.49 -3.19 7.70
N GLY A 6 -21.52 -3.98 8.15
CA GLY A 6 -20.13 -3.53 8.28
C GLY A 6 -19.46 -3.09 6.97
N TYR A 7 -19.91 -3.58 5.81
CA TYR A 7 -19.34 -3.18 4.52
C TYR A 7 -19.55 -1.68 4.19
N PHE A 8 -20.44 -0.97 4.88
CA PHE A 8 -20.59 0.48 4.71
C PHE A 8 -19.35 1.27 5.19
N TYR A 9 -18.50 0.70 6.05
CA TYR A 9 -17.20 1.29 6.37
C TYR A 9 -16.28 1.41 5.15
N ASN A 10 -16.48 0.58 4.12
CA ASN A 10 -15.67 0.64 2.89
C ASN A 10 -15.82 1.98 2.16
N CYS A 11 -16.94 2.68 2.30
CA CYS A 11 -17.12 4.01 1.71
C CYS A 11 -16.12 5.03 2.30
N ILE A 12 -15.88 4.97 3.62
CA ILE A 12 -14.88 5.83 4.27
C ILE A 12 -13.48 5.37 3.88
N ILE A 13 -13.21 4.07 3.90
CA ILE A 13 -11.90 3.52 3.57
C ILE A 13 -11.49 3.92 2.14
N VAL A 14 -12.37 3.77 1.15
CA VAL A 14 -12.10 4.17 -0.24
C VAL A 14 -11.94 5.68 -0.36
N GLY A 15 -12.77 6.48 0.33
CA GLY A 15 -12.61 7.92 0.39
C GLY A 15 -11.25 8.34 0.96
N ALA A 16 -10.81 7.69 2.04
CA ALA A 16 -9.49 7.91 2.63
C ALA A 16 -8.37 7.55 1.65
N ILE A 17 -8.48 6.41 0.96
CA ILE A 17 -7.51 5.97 -0.05
C ILE A 17 -7.37 6.98 -1.19
N GLN A 18 -8.44 7.67 -1.59
CA GLN A 18 -8.37 8.67 -2.66
C GLN A 18 -7.66 9.96 -2.27
N VAL A 19 -7.68 10.34 -0.99
CA VAL A 19 -7.16 11.64 -0.53
C VAL A 19 -5.77 11.52 0.10
N LEU A 20 -5.50 10.40 0.76
CA LEU A 20 -4.22 10.16 1.42
C LEU A 20 -3.16 9.71 0.42
N ALA A 21 -1.90 9.97 0.78
CA ALA A 21 -0.77 9.46 0.01
C ALA A 21 -0.81 7.91 -0.08
N PRO A 22 -0.35 7.30 -1.18
CA PRO A 22 -0.45 5.84 -1.39
C PRO A 22 0.12 4.99 -0.25
N GLN A 23 1.28 5.40 0.27
CA GLN A 23 2.00 4.78 1.37
C GLN A 23 1.42 5.08 2.77
N ALA A 24 0.45 5.99 2.87
CA ALA A 24 -0.16 6.34 4.16
C ALA A 24 -0.96 5.15 4.71
N GLY A 25 -0.64 4.78 5.95
CA GLY A 25 -1.33 3.75 6.71
C GLY A 25 -2.66 4.24 7.30
N LEU A 26 -3.64 3.34 7.38
CA LEU A 26 -4.95 3.62 7.98
C LEU A 26 -5.07 3.15 9.44
N THR A 27 -4.06 2.47 10.00
CA THR A 27 -4.07 2.04 11.41
C THR A 27 -4.25 3.26 12.33
N ASN A 28 -5.17 3.16 13.28
CA ASN A 28 -5.63 4.23 14.17
C ASN A 28 -6.36 5.41 13.50
N MET A 29 -6.69 5.33 12.21
CA MET A 29 -7.50 6.36 11.55
C MET A 29 -8.94 6.32 12.03
N ALA A 30 -9.49 7.49 12.37
CA ALA A 30 -10.90 7.65 12.73
C ALA A 30 -11.84 7.47 11.53
N MET A 31 -13.01 6.88 11.79
CA MET A 31 -14.05 6.55 10.82
C MET A 31 -15.36 7.29 11.21
N PRO A 32 -15.45 8.60 10.92
CA PRO A 32 -16.58 9.44 11.34
C PRO A 32 -17.88 9.10 10.58
N GLY A 33 -19.03 9.49 11.14
CA GLY A 33 -20.34 9.24 10.52
C GLY A 33 -21.03 7.96 11.00
N PHE A 34 -20.36 7.16 11.83
CA PHE A 34 -20.94 6.01 12.54
C PHE A 34 -20.93 6.25 14.05
N THR A 35 -22.01 5.87 14.72
CA THR A 35 -22.18 6.09 16.16
C THR A 35 -21.73 4.93 17.03
N GLN A 36 -21.94 3.69 16.58
CA GLN A 36 -21.61 2.50 17.36
C GLN A 36 -21.17 1.34 16.45
N VAL A 37 -20.12 0.62 16.88
CA VAL A 37 -19.71 -0.67 16.34
C VAL A 37 -20.27 -1.77 17.22
N PHE A 38 -20.83 -2.82 16.61
CA PHE A 38 -21.36 -3.99 17.32
C PHE A 38 -20.48 -5.21 17.10
N TYR A 39 -20.43 -6.11 18.08
CA TYR A 39 -19.76 -7.42 17.99
C TYR A 39 -18.26 -7.32 17.77
N VAL A 40 -17.60 -6.33 18.37
CA VAL A 40 -16.13 -6.19 18.31
C VAL A 40 -15.58 -6.00 19.71
N SER A 41 -15.57 -4.77 20.23
CA SER A 41 -14.98 -4.42 21.52
C SER A 41 -15.74 -4.98 22.72
N ASP A 42 -17.02 -5.27 22.53
CA ASP A 42 -17.94 -5.83 23.52
C ASP A 42 -18.06 -7.36 23.45
N TYR A 43 -17.43 -7.99 22.45
CA TYR A 43 -17.57 -9.41 22.15
C TYR A 43 -16.24 -10.17 22.15
N PHE A 44 -15.18 -9.58 21.61
CA PHE A 44 -13.86 -10.19 21.51
C PHE A 44 -12.88 -9.58 22.52
N THR A 45 -12.10 -10.46 23.16
CA THR A 45 -10.91 -10.07 23.92
C THR A 45 -9.82 -9.57 22.98
N GLU A 46 -8.86 -8.79 23.50
CA GLU A 46 -7.72 -8.30 22.73
C GLU A 46 -6.93 -9.45 22.06
N LYS A 47 -6.73 -10.56 22.76
CA LYS A 47 -6.07 -11.76 22.21
C LYS A 47 -6.85 -12.40 21.06
N GLN A 48 -8.18 -12.39 21.12
CA GLN A 48 -9.02 -12.86 20.02
C GLN A 48 -8.93 -11.90 18.82
N LEU A 49 -8.94 -10.59 19.07
CA LEU A 49 -8.74 -9.58 18.01
C LEU A 49 -7.36 -9.72 17.34
N ASP A 50 -6.31 -10.03 18.10
CA ASP A 50 -4.99 -10.34 17.55
C ASP A 50 -4.99 -11.61 16.70
N THR A 51 -5.75 -12.62 17.12
CA THR A 51 -5.91 -13.87 16.34
C THR A 51 -6.66 -13.60 15.04
N ILE A 52 -7.72 -12.80 15.08
CA ILE A 52 -8.49 -12.38 13.90
C ILE A 52 -7.62 -11.54 12.95
N ALA A 53 -6.85 -10.59 13.48
CA ALA A 53 -5.90 -9.81 12.71
C ALA A 53 -4.81 -10.71 12.09
N GLY A 54 -4.32 -11.71 12.83
CA GLY A 54 -3.37 -12.70 12.33
C GLY A 54 -3.86 -13.49 11.10
N GLY A 55 -5.18 -13.56 10.90
CA GLY A 55 -5.81 -14.13 9.71
C GLY A 55 -5.94 -13.19 8.50
N GLY A 56 -5.48 -11.93 8.60
CA GLY A 56 -5.58 -10.96 7.50
C GLY A 56 -6.92 -10.24 7.43
N THR A 57 -7.39 -9.74 8.58
CA THR A 57 -8.67 -9.03 8.68
C THR A 57 -8.45 -7.54 8.95
N PHE A 58 -9.10 -6.68 8.15
CA PHE A 58 -9.22 -5.26 8.45
C PHE A 58 -10.27 -5.07 9.56
N ILE A 59 -9.83 -4.63 10.74
CA ILE A 59 -10.70 -4.55 11.92
C ILE A 59 -11.07 -3.10 12.20
N ILE A 60 -12.37 -2.82 12.30
CA ILE A 60 -12.90 -1.56 12.86
C ILE A 60 -13.19 -1.77 14.33
N MET A 61 -12.69 -0.88 15.19
CA MET A 61 -12.85 -0.95 16.62
C MET A 61 -13.41 0.37 17.16
N GLN A 62 -13.99 0.31 18.36
CA GLN A 62 -14.47 1.47 19.08
C GLN A 62 -14.27 1.21 20.57
N ASN A 63 -13.53 2.07 21.29
CA ASN A 63 -13.19 1.78 22.69
C ASN A 63 -14.42 1.75 23.60
N ASN A 64 -15.38 2.64 23.31
CA ASN A 64 -16.71 2.64 23.92
C ASN A 64 -17.72 3.35 23.00
N LYS A 65 -19.02 3.19 23.24
CA LYS A 65 -20.11 3.74 22.41
C LYS A 65 -20.10 5.28 22.23
N TRP A 66 -19.28 6.01 22.99
CA TRP A 66 -19.16 7.48 22.91
C TRP A 66 -17.95 7.95 22.11
N THR A 67 -17.03 7.04 21.78
CA THR A 67 -15.81 7.34 20.99
C THR A 67 -16.07 7.16 19.50
N VAL A 68 -15.35 7.86 18.64
CA VAL A 68 -15.46 7.64 17.18
C VAL A 68 -14.84 6.26 16.85
N PRO A 69 -15.50 5.43 16.01
CA PRO A 69 -14.88 4.20 15.51
C PRO A 69 -13.57 4.49 14.77
N TYR A 70 -12.64 3.54 14.80
CA TYR A 70 -11.34 3.68 14.15
C TYR A 70 -10.86 2.35 13.57
N CYS A 71 -9.93 2.40 12.62
CA CYS A 71 -9.25 1.21 12.12
C CYS A 71 -8.24 0.71 13.16
N ARG A 72 -8.42 -0.50 13.68
CA ARG A 72 -7.47 -1.14 14.60
C ARG A 72 -6.18 -1.54 13.91
N HIS A 73 -6.29 -2.15 12.72
CA HIS A 73 -5.15 -2.57 11.90
C HIS A 73 -5.60 -2.72 10.44
N GLN A 74 -4.88 -2.08 9.52
CA GLN A 74 -5.16 -2.05 8.08
C GLN A 74 -4.54 -3.24 7.31
N LEU A 75 -5.06 -4.43 7.55
CA LEU A 75 -4.54 -5.64 6.89
C LEU A 75 -5.29 -5.98 5.60
N THR A 76 -4.58 -6.63 4.69
CA THR A 76 -5.16 -7.40 3.57
C THR A 76 -5.36 -8.85 3.98
N THR A 77 -5.95 -9.65 3.09
CA THR A 77 -6.14 -11.08 3.28
C THR A 77 -4.91 -11.92 2.94
N ASP A 78 -3.86 -11.33 2.33
CA ASP A 78 -2.62 -12.04 2.01
C ASP A 78 -1.60 -11.87 3.14
N MET A 79 -1.43 -12.93 3.93
CA MET A 79 -0.50 -12.95 5.07
C MET A 79 0.91 -13.45 4.75
N SER A 80 1.23 -13.72 3.49
CA SER A 80 2.47 -14.40 3.07
C SER A 80 3.76 -13.60 3.31
N MET A 81 3.70 -12.27 3.20
CA MET A 81 4.84 -11.37 3.40
C MET A 81 4.36 -10.01 3.94
N LEU A 82 5.23 -9.24 4.57
CA LEU A 82 4.83 -8.01 5.25
C LEU A 82 4.25 -6.97 4.28
N GLU A 83 4.88 -6.87 3.12
CA GLU A 83 4.57 -5.96 2.02
C GLU A 83 3.21 -6.24 1.39
N LYS A 84 2.74 -7.49 1.48
CA LYS A 84 1.39 -7.88 1.03
C LYS A 84 0.35 -7.79 2.14
N ARG A 85 0.78 -7.94 3.40
CA ARG A 85 -0.07 -7.88 4.59
C ARG A 85 -0.67 -6.51 4.81
N GLU A 86 0.13 -5.47 4.64
CA GLU A 86 -0.29 -4.10 4.93
C GLU A 86 -0.97 -3.46 3.72
N LEU A 87 -2.19 -2.95 3.92
CA LEU A 87 -2.94 -2.27 2.85
C LEU A 87 -2.15 -1.09 2.27
N SER A 88 -1.43 -0.33 3.11
CA SER A 88 -0.60 0.78 2.64
C SER A 88 0.52 0.33 1.70
N CYS A 89 1.18 -0.79 1.98
CA CYS A 89 2.25 -1.30 1.12
C CYS A 89 1.72 -1.78 -0.23
N VAL A 90 0.59 -2.50 -0.24
CA VAL A 90 -0.04 -2.96 -1.50
C VAL A 90 -0.51 -1.77 -2.35
N LYS A 91 -1.17 -0.77 -1.72
CA LYS A 91 -1.62 0.44 -2.42
C LYS A 91 -0.47 1.21 -3.04
N ASP A 92 0.63 1.35 -2.31
CA ASP A 92 1.82 2.06 -2.75
C ASP A 92 2.48 1.35 -3.94
N LEU A 93 2.68 0.03 -3.84
CA LEU A 93 3.22 -0.77 -4.94
C LEU A 93 2.35 -0.71 -6.19
N ASP A 94 1.02 -0.80 -6.04
CA ASP A 94 0.07 -0.67 -7.15
C ASP A 94 0.13 0.72 -7.79
N TYR A 95 0.30 1.77 -6.97
CA TYR A 95 0.47 3.14 -7.45
C TYR A 95 1.76 3.29 -8.26
N ILE A 96 2.90 2.84 -7.73
CA ILE A 96 4.19 2.83 -8.44
C ILE A 96 4.08 2.06 -9.74
N ALA A 97 3.47 0.86 -9.73
CA ALA A 97 3.33 0.04 -10.92
C ALA A 97 2.45 0.71 -11.99
N LYS A 98 1.36 1.40 -11.61
CA LYS A 98 0.53 2.15 -12.55
C LYS A 98 1.27 3.35 -13.11
N MET A 99 1.93 4.15 -12.26
CA MET A 99 2.70 5.31 -12.69
C MET A 99 3.85 4.92 -13.62
N GLY A 100 4.58 3.85 -13.32
CA GLY A 100 5.66 3.35 -14.18
C GLY A 100 5.16 2.92 -15.56
N ARG A 101 4.00 2.24 -15.64
CA ARG A 101 3.36 1.90 -16.93
C ARG A 101 2.97 3.16 -17.71
N GLU A 102 2.39 4.16 -17.05
CA GLU A 102 2.03 5.43 -17.68
C GLU A 102 3.26 6.19 -18.19
N THR A 103 4.36 6.18 -17.42
CA THR A 103 5.64 6.80 -17.81
C THR A 103 6.24 6.16 -19.06
N LEU A 104 6.12 4.84 -19.21
CA LEU A 104 6.71 4.09 -20.34
C LEU A 104 5.78 3.98 -21.55
N ARG A 105 4.46 4.16 -21.38
CA ARG A 105 3.46 4.04 -22.45
C ARG A 105 3.76 4.87 -23.71
N PRO A 106 4.29 6.10 -23.64
CA PRO A 106 4.57 6.91 -24.83
C PRO A 106 5.59 6.31 -25.80
N TYR A 107 6.40 5.34 -25.36
CA TYR A 107 7.45 4.73 -26.19
C TYR A 107 6.94 3.52 -26.99
N ILE A 108 5.89 2.86 -26.52
CA ILE A 108 5.36 1.63 -27.10
C ILE A 108 4.82 1.90 -28.52
N GLY A 109 5.33 1.17 -29.52
CA GLY A 109 4.90 1.25 -30.92
C GLY A 109 5.30 2.54 -31.65
N ARG A 110 5.95 3.49 -30.98
CA ARG A 110 6.42 4.76 -31.58
C ARG A 110 7.94 4.82 -31.74
N PHE A 111 8.66 4.04 -30.96
CA PHE A 111 10.12 3.98 -30.97
C PHE A 111 10.58 2.62 -31.50
N LEU A 112 11.74 2.61 -32.15
CA LEU A 112 12.42 1.38 -32.58
C LEU A 112 13.26 0.81 -31.44
N VAL A 113 13.34 -0.51 -31.34
CA VAL A 113 14.24 -1.18 -30.39
C VAL A 113 15.68 -1.06 -30.91
N ASN A 114 16.43 -0.11 -30.38
CA ASN A 114 17.83 0.15 -30.71
C ASN A 114 18.56 0.80 -29.52
N GLU A 115 19.87 0.97 -29.62
CA GLU A 115 20.71 1.50 -28.53
C GLU A 115 20.27 2.88 -28.03
N VAL A 116 19.79 3.75 -28.93
CA VAL A 116 19.31 5.09 -28.58
C VAL A 116 18.06 4.98 -27.71
N THR A 117 17.07 4.18 -28.12
CA THR A 117 15.85 3.95 -27.33
C THR A 117 16.17 3.28 -26.00
N MET A 118 17.08 2.30 -25.97
CA MET A 118 17.49 1.63 -24.73
C MET A 118 18.12 2.62 -23.74
N THR A 119 18.97 3.53 -24.20
CA THR A 119 19.57 4.59 -23.38
C THR A 119 18.53 5.57 -22.84
N THR A 120 17.56 5.94 -23.68
CA THR A 120 16.43 6.79 -23.28
C THR A 120 15.57 6.09 -22.21
N LEU A 121 15.18 4.84 -22.44
CA LEU A 121 14.38 4.06 -21.49
C LEU A 121 15.11 3.86 -20.16
N TYR A 122 16.43 3.63 -20.19
CA TYR A 122 17.25 3.57 -18.98
C TYR A 122 17.20 4.88 -18.19
N SER A 123 17.36 6.02 -18.87
CA SER A 123 17.32 7.35 -18.24
C SER A 123 15.94 7.64 -17.66
N VAL A 124 14.88 7.32 -18.39
CA VAL A 124 13.48 7.51 -17.96
C VAL A 124 13.15 6.64 -16.76
N ALA A 125 13.56 5.37 -16.76
CA ALA A 125 13.30 4.46 -15.66
C ALA A 125 14.04 4.88 -14.38
N ASN A 126 15.28 5.36 -14.51
CA ASN A 126 16.02 5.92 -13.37
C ASN A 126 15.38 7.22 -12.85
N ALA A 127 14.95 8.12 -13.74
CA ALA A 127 14.26 9.34 -13.33
C ALA A 127 12.93 9.04 -12.63
N PHE A 128 12.17 8.05 -13.12
CA PHE A 128 10.95 7.57 -12.48
C PHE A 128 11.23 7.01 -11.08
N LEU A 129 12.23 6.13 -10.96
CA LEU A 129 12.61 5.54 -9.68
C LEU A 129 13.09 6.61 -8.69
N GLN A 130 13.88 7.59 -9.15
CA GLN A 130 14.34 8.69 -8.32
C GLN A 130 13.15 9.51 -7.81
N LYS A 131 12.18 9.82 -8.68
CA LYS A 131 10.95 10.49 -8.26
C LYS A 131 10.19 9.70 -7.21
N CYS A 132 10.06 8.37 -7.34
CA CYS A 132 9.42 7.54 -6.32
C CYS A 132 10.12 7.65 -4.96
N LYS A 133 11.46 7.79 -4.93
CA LYS A 133 12.21 8.00 -3.69
C LYS A 133 11.97 9.38 -3.11
N ASP A 134 11.99 10.41 -3.96
CA ASP A 134 11.79 11.80 -3.55
C ASP A 134 10.38 12.02 -2.98
N ASP A 135 9.38 11.36 -3.56
CA ASP A 135 7.97 11.37 -3.12
C ASP A 135 7.72 10.45 -1.90
N GLY A 136 8.74 9.72 -1.43
CA GLY A 136 8.67 8.80 -0.29
C GLY A 136 7.81 7.55 -0.54
N LEU A 137 7.62 7.16 -1.80
CA LEU A 137 6.95 5.92 -2.23
C LEU A 137 7.91 4.72 -2.23
N ALA A 138 9.21 4.98 -2.29
CA ALA A 138 10.23 3.95 -2.29
C ALA A 138 11.40 4.35 -1.39
N ASN A 139 11.96 3.40 -0.64
CA ASN A 139 13.13 3.65 0.20
C ASN A 139 14.39 3.87 -0.66
N PRO A 140 15.41 4.56 -0.12
CA PRO A 140 16.62 4.92 -0.88
C PRO A 140 17.36 3.76 -1.55
N ASN A 141 17.30 2.53 -1.00
CA ASN A 141 18.00 1.38 -1.57
C ASN A 141 17.31 0.78 -2.80
N SER A 142 16.10 1.23 -3.15
CA SER A 142 15.42 0.80 -4.38
C SER A 142 16.28 1.12 -5.61
N ASN A 143 16.33 0.25 -6.59
CA ASN A 143 17.30 0.32 -7.69
C ASN A 143 16.72 -0.22 -9.01
N LEU A 144 17.28 0.26 -10.12
CA LEU A 144 17.08 -0.35 -11.42
C LEU A 144 18.11 -1.48 -11.57
N ILE A 145 17.61 -2.72 -11.63
CA ILE A 145 18.45 -3.93 -11.65
C ILE A 145 19.01 -4.18 -13.05
N LYS A 146 18.14 -4.14 -14.05
CA LYS A 146 18.52 -4.42 -15.44
C LYS A 146 17.50 -3.87 -16.43
N ILE A 147 17.99 -3.58 -17.63
CA ILE A 147 17.17 -3.32 -18.82
C ILE A 147 17.74 -4.16 -19.97
N TYR A 148 16.89 -4.88 -20.70
CA TYR A 148 17.31 -5.72 -21.82
C TYR A 148 16.16 -6.01 -22.77
N VAL A 149 16.48 -6.39 -24.02
CA VAL A 149 15.48 -6.86 -24.99
C VAL A 149 15.11 -8.30 -24.64
N ASP A 150 13.82 -8.62 -24.67
CA ASP A 150 13.34 -9.97 -24.36
C ASP A 150 13.96 -10.98 -25.34
N PRO A 151 14.63 -12.06 -24.83
CA PRO A 151 15.23 -13.07 -25.69
C PRO A 151 14.23 -13.83 -26.56
N ASN A 152 12.94 -13.86 -26.18
CA ASN A 152 11.88 -14.52 -26.92
C ASN A 152 11.09 -13.56 -27.82
N SER A 153 11.18 -12.25 -27.61
CA SER A 153 10.43 -11.24 -28.37
C SER A 153 11.28 -9.98 -28.63
N ARG A 154 11.84 -9.88 -29.84
CA ARG A 154 12.78 -8.80 -30.22
C ARG A 154 12.18 -7.39 -30.21
N ASP A 155 10.86 -7.28 -30.17
CA ASP A 155 10.10 -6.03 -30.09
C ASP A 155 9.75 -5.62 -28.65
N THR A 156 10.19 -6.38 -27.65
CA THR A 156 9.86 -6.18 -26.24
C THR A 156 11.09 -5.82 -25.43
N VAL A 157 11.00 -4.76 -24.61
CA VAL A 157 12.05 -4.36 -23.66
C VAL A 157 11.57 -4.66 -22.24
N ILE A 158 12.40 -5.37 -21.49
CA ILE A 158 12.18 -5.70 -20.08
C ILE A 158 12.99 -4.73 -19.22
N ILE A 159 12.30 -4.04 -18.30
CA ILE A 159 12.88 -3.18 -17.27
C ILE A 159 12.59 -3.80 -15.92
N CYS A 160 13.63 -4.13 -15.15
CA CYS A 160 13.51 -4.70 -13.81
C CYS A 160 13.88 -3.64 -12.78
N LEU A 161 12.91 -3.27 -11.95
CA LEU A 161 13.10 -2.44 -10.77
C LEU A 161 12.97 -3.31 -9.53
N GLU A 162 13.85 -3.12 -8.56
CA GLU A 162 13.68 -3.63 -7.21
C GLU A 162 13.26 -2.45 -6.32
N ILE A 163 12.11 -2.60 -5.68
CA ILE A 163 11.46 -1.55 -4.89
C ILE A 163 11.43 -2.02 -3.44
N GLU A 164 12.11 -1.26 -2.58
CA GLU A 164 11.99 -1.38 -1.14
C GLU A 164 10.88 -0.44 -0.67
N LEU A 165 9.74 -0.97 -0.26
CA LEU A 165 8.59 -0.17 0.14
C LEU A 165 8.76 0.40 1.55
N PRO A 166 8.26 1.61 1.83
CA PRO A 166 8.05 2.05 3.20
C PRO A 166 7.00 1.16 3.90
N VAL A 167 7.30 0.75 5.13
CA VAL A 167 6.45 -0.14 5.93
C VAL A 167 5.82 0.65 7.08
N PRO A 168 4.52 0.46 7.39
CA PRO A 168 3.87 1.18 8.49
C PRO A 168 4.43 0.79 9.87
N LEU A 169 4.57 1.78 10.74
CA LEU A 169 4.98 1.59 12.13
C LEU A 169 3.81 1.06 12.98
N ASN A 170 3.68 -0.27 13.05
CA ASN A 170 2.55 -0.89 13.75
C ASN A 170 2.71 -1.00 15.27
N LYS A 171 3.94 -1.07 15.79
CA LYS A 171 4.20 -1.30 17.22
C LYS A 171 5.40 -0.49 17.70
N ILE A 172 5.27 0.13 18.85
CA ILE A 172 6.36 0.77 19.60
C ILE A 172 6.45 0.07 20.96
N LYS A 173 7.64 -0.43 21.31
CA LYS A 173 7.93 -0.95 22.66
C LYS A 173 8.75 0.10 23.40
N LEU A 174 8.19 0.67 24.46
CA LEU A 174 8.84 1.66 25.31
C LEU A 174 9.17 1.04 26.67
N PHE A 175 10.43 1.16 27.09
CA PHE A 175 10.90 0.72 28.40
C PHE A 175 11.36 1.95 29.19
N ILE A 176 10.82 2.13 30.40
CA ILE A 176 11.16 3.26 31.28
C ILE A 176 11.79 2.67 32.54
N TYR A 177 12.96 3.18 32.90
CA TYR A 177 13.71 2.80 34.10
C TYR A 177 13.80 4.03 35.03
N VAL A 178 13.87 3.77 36.34
CA VAL A 178 14.08 4.78 37.39
C VAL A 178 15.49 4.59 37.94
#